data_AF-A0A8H4RUF1-F1
#
_entry.id   AF-A0A8H4RUF1-F1
#
_cell.length_a   1.000
_cell.length_b   1.000
_cell.length_c   1.000
_cell.angle_alpha   90.00
_cell.angle_beta   90.00
_cell.angle_gamma   90.00
#
_symmetry.space_group_name_H-M   'P 1'
#
loop_
_entity.id
_entity.type
_entity.pdbx_description
1 polymer ?
#
loop_
_entity_poly.entity_id
_entity_poly.type
_entity_poly.pdbx_seq_one_letter_code
_entity_poly.pdbx_strand_id
1 'polypeptide(L)'
;MSYEDRMQKALAELKSLPKPNYAMIARKYDLERTTLAKRAKGQTTSREQFQSESHRCLTNAQERVLINQINHLTERGIPPTSQMVKNFAEEMIGRERLFKLRYRRLLLLELHGRQNPFVTF
;
A
#
# COMPACT_ATOMS: atom_id res chain seq x y z
N MET A 1 -22.27 -16.37 -3.32
CA MET A 1 -21.59 -15.51 -2.32
C MET A 1 -20.19 -16.07 -2.12
N SER A 2 -19.14 -15.28 -2.31
CA SER A 2 -17.74 -15.76 -2.19
C SER A 2 -17.41 -16.20 -0.76
N TYR A 3 -16.38 -17.03 -0.59
CA TYR A 3 -15.86 -17.39 0.73
C TYR A 3 -15.44 -16.15 1.52
N GLU A 4 -14.75 -15.21 0.88
CA GLU A 4 -14.35 -13.95 1.51
C GLU A 4 -15.57 -13.07 1.83
N ASP A 5 -16.62 -13.05 1.00
CA ASP A 5 -17.86 -12.32 1.32
C ASP A 5 -18.52 -12.87 2.60
N ARG A 6 -18.56 -14.20 2.75
CA ARG A 6 -19.05 -14.87 3.97
C ARG A 6 -18.21 -14.49 5.17
N MET A 7 -16.89 -14.50 5.03
CA MET A 7 -15.95 -14.11 6.07
C MET A 7 -16.14 -12.65 6.50
N GLN A 8 -16.26 -11.72 5.55
CA GLN A 8 -16.45 -10.29 5.84
C GLN A 8 -17.78 -10.03 6.55
N LYS A 9 -18.88 -10.67 6.11
CA LYS A 9 -20.17 -10.56 6.78
C LYS A 9 -20.13 -11.11 8.21
N ALA A 10 -19.49 -12.27 8.40
CA ALA A 10 -19.31 -12.85 9.73
C ALA A 10 -18.48 -11.95 10.65
N LEU A 11 -17.40 -11.33 10.16
CA LEU A 11 -16.59 -10.38 10.92
C LEU A 11 -17.35 -9.09 11.26
N ALA A 12 -18.18 -8.60 10.35
CA ALA A 12 -19.03 -7.43 10.61
C ALA A 12 -20.05 -7.71 11.73
N GLU A 13 -20.70 -8.88 11.70
CA GLU A 13 -21.63 -9.32 12.75
C GLU A 13 -20.93 -9.59 14.09
N LEU A 14 -19.70 -10.11 14.07
CA LEU A 14 -18.91 -10.26 15.28
C LEU A 14 -18.59 -8.91 15.94
N LYS A 15 -18.35 -7.87 15.15
CA LYS A 15 -18.03 -6.52 15.64
C LYS A 15 -19.23 -5.79 16.22
N SER A 16 -20.45 -6.09 15.76
CA SER A 16 -21.67 -5.45 16.27
C SER A 16 -22.16 -6.02 17.61
N LEU A 17 -21.69 -7.21 17.99
CA LEU A 17 -22.10 -7.89 19.22
C LEU A 17 -21.10 -7.64 20.37
N PRO A 18 -21.57 -7.23 21.56
CA PRO A 18 -20.68 -6.99 22.72
C PRO A 18 -20.08 -8.27 23.30
N LYS A 19 -20.77 -9.42 23.17
CA LYS A 19 -20.28 -10.75 23.56
C LYS A 19 -20.52 -11.75 22.42
N PRO A 20 -19.61 -11.81 21.43
CA PRO A 20 -19.82 -12.62 20.24
C PRO A 20 -19.69 -14.11 20.51
N ASN A 21 -20.67 -14.90 20.06
CA ASN A 21 -20.58 -16.36 19.99
C ASN A 21 -20.05 -16.81 18.63
N TYR A 22 -18.75 -17.06 18.55
CA TYR A 22 -18.06 -17.50 17.34
C TYR A 22 -18.64 -18.77 16.72
N ALA A 23 -19.13 -19.73 17.52
CA ALA A 23 -19.66 -21.00 17.00
C ALA A 23 -20.99 -20.80 16.28
N MET A 24 -21.87 -19.97 16.84
CA MET A 24 -23.16 -19.66 16.24
C MET A 24 -22.99 -18.92 14.91
N ILE A 25 -22.14 -17.89 14.89
CA ILE A 25 -21.89 -17.07 13.69
C ILE A 25 -21.20 -17.91 12.62
N ALA A 26 -20.20 -18.73 12.99
CA ALA A 26 -19.54 -19.63 12.06
C ALA A 26 -20.53 -20.59 11.38
N ARG A 27 -21.47 -21.19 12.16
CA ARG A 27 -22.53 -22.04 11.60
C ARG A 27 -23.48 -21.28 10.68
N LYS A 28 -23.87 -20.05 11.04
CA LYS A 28 -24.75 -19.19 10.24
C LYS A 28 -24.18 -18.90 8.85
N TYR A 29 -22.86 -18.72 8.75
CA TYR A 29 -22.18 -18.39 7.50
C TYR A 29 -21.49 -19.60 6.85
N ASP A 30 -21.67 -20.82 7.37
CA ASP A 30 -20.99 -22.02 6.89
C ASP A 30 -19.46 -21.82 6.82
N LEU A 31 -18.88 -21.40 7.95
CA LEU A 31 -17.46 -21.16 8.14
C LEU A 31 -16.92 -22.04 9.26
N GLU A 32 -15.62 -22.33 9.21
CA GLU A 32 -14.96 -23.01 10.31
C GLU A 32 -14.73 -22.03 11.48
N ARG A 33 -15.14 -22.43 12.69
CA ARG A 33 -15.07 -21.59 13.90
C ARG A 33 -13.64 -21.11 14.20
N THR A 34 -12.66 -22.01 14.06
CA THR A 34 -11.24 -21.74 14.33
C THR A 34 -10.71 -20.67 13.37
N THR A 35 -11.02 -20.79 12.09
CA THR A 35 -10.64 -19.85 11.04
C THR A 35 -11.26 -18.48 11.28
N LEU A 36 -12.56 -18.42 11.60
CA LEU A 36 -13.24 -17.17 11.94
C LEU A 36 -12.61 -16.48 13.16
N ALA A 37 -12.28 -17.23 14.21
CA ALA A 37 -11.66 -16.69 15.42
C ALA A 37 -10.24 -16.15 15.16
N LYS A 38 -9.41 -16.88 14.40
CA LYS A 38 -8.07 -16.41 14.00
C LYS A 38 -8.16 -15.13 13.17
N ARG A 39 -9.11 -15.08 12.24
CA ARG A 39 -9.36 -13.91 11.38
C ARG A 39 -9.80 -12.69 12.18
N ALA A 40 -10.73 -12.84 13.13
CA ALA A 40 -11.21 -11.76 13.99
C ALA A 40 -10.10 -11.18 14.88
N LYS A 41 -9.15 -12.02 15.30
CA LYS A 41 -7.95 -11.61 16.06
C LYS A 41 -6.83 -11.04 15.19
N GLY A 42 -7.00 -10.97 13.86
CA GLY A 42 -5.98 -10.48 12.93
C GLY A 42 -4.81 -11.45 12.71
N GLN A 43 -4.93 -12.72 13.11
CA GLN A 43 -3.85 -13.71 12.97
C GLN A 43 -3.73 -14.25 11.54
N THR A 44 -4.76 -14.09 10.71
CA THR A 44 -4.78 -14.52 9.31
C THR A 44 -5.41 -13.44 8.43
N THR A 45 -4.82 -13.17 7.27
CA THR A 45 -5.32 -12.20 6.27
C THR A 45 -5.79 -12.93 5.01
N SER A 46 -6.56 -12.26 4.13
CA SER A 46 -7.05 -12.93 2.93
C SER A 46 -5.86 -13.33 2.07
N ARG A 47 -6.03 -14.34 1.21
CA ARG A 47 -4.95 -14.71 0.30
C ARG A 47 -4.53 -13.53 -0.57
N GLU A 48 -5.48 -12.68 -0.97
CA GLU A 48 -5.25 -11.46 -1.73
C GLU A 48 -4.49 -10.40 -0.93
N GLN A 49 -4.86 -10.18 0.33
CA GLN A 49 -4.16 -9.27 1.23
C GLN A 49 -2.74 -9.75 1.50
N PHE A 50 -2.57 -11.03 1.85
CA PHE A 50 -1.26 -11.62 2.07
C PHE A 50 -0.37 -11.46 0.83
N GLN A 51 -0.86 -11.80 -0.36
CA GLN A 51 -0.09 -11.61 -1.59
C GLN A 51 0.27 -10.14 -1.84
N SER A 52 -0.67 -9.23 -1.56
CA SER A 52 -0.42 -7.79 -1.70
C SER A 52 0.64 -7.29 -0.71
N GLU A 53 0.68 -7.81 0.51
CA GLU A 53 1.60 -7.37 1.57
C GLU A 53 2.99 -7.99 1.42
N SER A 54 3.09 -9.25 0.99
CA SER A 54 4.35 -10.00 0.99
C SER A 54 5.01 -10.17 -0.39
N HIS A 55 4.23 -10.16 -1.48
CA HIS A 55 4.74 -10.49 -2.82
C HIS A 55 4.65 -9.33 -3.82
N ARG A 56 3.98 -8.23 -3.50
CA ARG A 56 3.83 -7.07 -4.39
C ARG A 56 4.57 -5.87 -3.84
N CYS A 57 5.12 -5.05 -4.75
CA CYS A 57 5.72 -3.78 -4.36
C CYS A 57 4.67 -2.73 -3.99
N LEU A 58 3.48 -2.81 -4.59
CA LEU A 58 2.33 -1.95 -4.29
C LEU A 58 1.30 -2.72 -3.47
N THR A 59 0.74 -2.05 -2.48
CA THR A 59 -0.47 -2.52 -1.79
C THR A 59 -1.68 -2.43 -2.71
N ASN A 60 -2.73 -3.23 -2.45
CA ASN A 60 -4.00 -3.18 -3.19
C ASN A 60 -4.61 -1.76 -3.21
N ALA A 61 -4.40 -0.97 -2.15
CA ALA A 61 -4.83 0.42 -2.10
C ALA A 61 -4.05 1.29 -3.09
N GLN A 62 -2.71 1.14 -3.15
CA GLN A 62 -1.88 1.87 -4.12
C GLN A 62 -2.17 1.45 -5.56
N GLU A 63 -2.37 0.15 -5.83
CA GLU A 63 -2.76 -0.32 -7.17
C GLU A 63 -4.07 0.32 -7.65
N ARG A 64 -5.07 0.47 -6.75
CA ARG A 64 -6.32 1.18 -7.07
C ARG A 64 -6.08 2.65 -7.42
N VAL A 65 -5.21 3.34 -6.69
CA VAL A 65 -4.84 4.72 -7.00
C VAL A 65 -4.15 4.80 -8.37
N LEU A 66 -3.25 3.85 -8.67
CA LEU A 66 -2.57 3.79 -9.96
C LEU A 66 -3.54 3.58 -11.12
N ILE A 67 -4.49 2.66 -10.97
CA ILE A 67 -5.56 2.42 -11.96
C ILE A 67 -6.40 3.68 -12.17
N ASN A 68 -6.82 4.35 -11.09
CA ASN A 68 -7.59 5.59 -11.19
C ASN A 68 -6.81 6.68 -11.93
N GLN A 69 -5.49 6.80 -11.69
CA GLN A 69 -4.64 7.74 -12.40
C GLN A 69 -4.54 7.41 -13.90
N ILE A 70 -4.41 6.13 -14.26
CA ILE A 70 -4.39 5.67 -15.65
C ILE A 70 -5.70 6.02 -16.35
N ASN A 71 -6.83 5.72 -15.71
CA ASN A 71 -8.15 6.01 -16.26
C ASN A 71 -8.35 7.52 -16.46
N HIS A 72 -8.01 8.32 -15.44
CA HIS A 72 -8.10 9.79 -15.52
C HIS A 72 -7.29 10.38 -16.68
N LEU A 73 -6.08 9.87 -16.93
CA LEU A 73 -5.25 10.33 -18.05
C LEU A 73 -5.83 9.88 -19.40
N THR A 74 -6.33 8.64 -19.46
CA THR A 74 -6.94 8.08 -20.67
C THR A 74 -8.21 8.84 -21.06
N GLU A 75 -9.08 9.15 -20.09
CA GLU A 75 -10.29 9.96 -20.29
C GLU A 75 -9.98 11.37 -20.82
N ARG A 76 -8.80 11.90 -20.50
CA ARG A 76 -8.31 13.19 -21.01
C ARG A 76 -7.62 13.10 -22.38
N GLY A 77 -7.65 11.93 -23.02
CA GLY A 77 -7.01 11.69 -24.32
C GLY A 77 -5.50 11.52 -24.24
N ILE A 78 -4.95 11.25 -23.05
CA ILE A 78 -3.52 11.05 -22.82
C ILE A 78 -3.31 9.64 -22.25
N PRO A 79 -3.45 8.57 -23.05
CA PRO A 79 -3.19 7.22 -22.55
C PRO A 79 -1.74 7.12 -22.06
N PRO A 80 -1.51 6.75 -20.79
CA PRO A 80 -0.16 6.74 -20.24
C PRO A 80 0.68 5.62 -20.85
N THR A 81 1.95 5.92 -21.12
CA THR A 81 2.90 4.91 -21.58
C THR A 81 3.32 3.98 -20.44
N SER A 82 3.83 2.80 -20.76
CA SER A 82 4.36 1.85 -19.75
C SER A 82 5.42 2.49 -18.86
N GLN A 83 6.22 3.43 -19.38
CA GLN A 83 7.22 4.18 -18.61
C GLN A 83 6.56 5.13 -17.60
N MET A 84 5.49 5.83 -17.98
CA MET A 84 4.74 6.70 -17.06
C MET A 84 4.12 5.88 -15.92
N VAL A 85 3.50 4.74 -16.25
CA VAL A 85 2.92 3.83 -15.25
C VAL A 85 3.99 3.34 -14.26
N LYS A 86 5.16 2.94 -14.76
CA LYS A 86 6.29 2.55 -13.90
C LYS A 86 6.72 3.70 -12.98
N ASN A 87 6.84 4.91 -13.51
CA ASN A 87 7.24 6.08 -12.73
C ASN A 87 6.23 6.38 -11.60
N PHE A 88 4.93 6.28 -11.88
CA PHE A 88 3.88 6.46 -10.87
C PHE A 88 3.95 5.38 -9.78
N ALA A 89 4.17 4.12 -10.17
CA ALA A 89 4.34 3.03 -9.21
C ALA A 89 5.57 3.25 -8.31
N GLU A 90 6.71 3.64 -8.87
CA GLU A 90 7.93 3.93 -8.12
C GLU A 90 7.73 5.09 -7.13
N GLU A 91 7.01 6.13 -7.55
CA GLU A 91 6.64 7.26 -6.69
C GLU A 91 5.74 6.83 -5.52
N MET A 92 4.74 5.98 -5.77
CA MET A 92 3.85 5.45 -4.73
C MET A 92 4.54 4.56 -3.71
N ILE A 93 5.57 3.81 -4.12
CA ILE A 93 6.37 2.96 -3.21
C ILE A 93 7.26 3.82 -2.32
N GLY A 94 7.43 5.11 -2.62
CA GLY A 94 8.42 5.94 -1.95
C GLY A 94 9.85 5.54 -2.33
N ARG A 95 10.04 4.88 -3.49
CA ARG A 95 11.37 4.81 -4.12
C ARG A 95 11.65 6.19 -4.68
N GLU A 96 12.06 7.07 -3.77
CA GLU A 96 12.45 8.44 -4.06
C GLU A 96 13.37 8.43 -5.27
N ARG A 97 13.04 9.23 -6.29
CA ARG A 97 13.89 9.42 -7.46
C ARG A 97 15.31 9.73 -6.97
N LEU A 98 16.23 8.79 -7.16
CA LEU A 98 17.68 9.04 -7.16
C LEU A 98 18.10 10.02 -8.27
N PHE A 99 17.15 10.67 -8.97
CA PHE A 99 17.41 11.83 -9.81
C PHE A 99 17.50 13.16 -9.04
N LYS A 100 17.12 13.24 -7.75
CA LYS A 100 17.31 14.46 -6.93
C LYS A 100 18.63 14.54 -6.14
N LEU A 101 19.44 13.48 -6.10
CA LEU A 101 20.75 13.52 -5.42
C LEU A 101 21.88 14.13 -6.27
N ARG A 102 21.67 14.34 -7.57
CA ARG A 102 22.66 15.05 -8.40
C ARG A 102 22.64 16.55 -8.17
N TYR A 103 21.50 17.14 -7.81
CA TYR A 103 21.40 18.58 -7.51
C TYR A 103 21.72 18.92 -6.04
N ARG A 104 21.52 17.98 -5.10
CA ARG A 104 21.85 18.22 -3.68
C ARG A 104 23.35 18.16 -3.38
N ARG A 105 24.14 17.40 -4.18
CA ARG A 105 25.61 17.39 -4.07
C ARG A 105 26.28 18.61 -4.72
N LEU A 106 25.66 19.19 -5.76
CA LEU A 106 26.14 20.42 -6.40
C LEU A 106 25.89 21.65 -5.50
N LEU A 107 24.70 21.77 -4.89
CA LEU A 107 24.38 22.88 -3.96
C LEU A 107 25.20 22.87 -2.66
N LEU A 108 25.64 21.70 -2.17
CA LEU A 108 26.48 21.60 -0.97
C LEU A 108 27.95 21.95 -1.20
N LEU A 109 28.44 21.87 -2.45
CA LEU A 109 29.80 22.27 -2.80
C LEU A 109 29.93 23.79 -3.01
N GLU A 110 28.88 24.47 -3.48
CA GLU A 110 28.87 25.94 -3.62
C GLU A 110 28.75 26.68 -2.27
N LEU A 111 28.13 26.07 -1.25
CA LEU A 111 27.96 26.71 0.06
C LEU A 111 29.19 26.62 0.99
N HIS A 112 30.19 25.79 0.68
CA HIS A 112 31.45 25.70 1.44
C HIS A 112 32.64 26.40 0.76
N GLY A 113 32.40 27.16 -0.33
CA GLY A 113 33.43 27.86 -1.12
C GLY A 113 33.90 29.23 -0.59
N ARG A 114 33.56 29.63 0.64
CA ARG A 114 34.16 30.82 1.28
C ARG A 114 34.28 30.60 2.78
N GLN A 115 35.50 30.28 3.22
CA GLN A 115 36.21 30.88 4.36
C GLN A 115 37.52 30.08 4.51
N ASN A 116 38.61 30.61 3.96
CA ASN A 116 39.96 30.12 4.28
C ASN A 116 40.75 31.31 4.89
N PRO A 117 40.72 31.50 6.23
CA PRO A 117 41.47 32.55 6.89
C PRO A 117 42.88 32.08 7.27
N PHE A 118 43.62 31.51 6.31
CA PHE A 118 45.07 31.35 6.42
C PHE A 118 45.73 32.07 5.23
N VAL A 119 45.76 33.40 5.34
CA VAL A 119 46.81 34.23 4.74
C VAL A 119 47.47 34.99 5.88
N THR A 120 48.74 34.65 6.07
CA THR A 120 49.79 35.20 6.94
C THR A 120 49.80 36.72 7.10
N PHE A 121 50.03 37.16 8.35
CA PHE A 121 51.10 38.09 8.70
C PHE A 121 52.05 37.38 9.66
#